data_AF-S4NKG3-F1
#
_entry.id   AF-S4NKG3-F1
#
_cell.length_a   1.000
_cell.length_b   1.000
_cell.length_c   1.000
_cell.angle_alpha   90.00
_cell.angle_beta   90.00
_cell.angle_gamma   90.00
#
_symmetry.space_group_name_H-M   'P 1'
#
loop_
_entity.id
_entity.type
_entity.pdbx_description
1 polymer ?
#
loop_
_entity_poly.entity_id
_entity_poly.type
_entity_poly.pdbx_seq_one_letter_code
_entity_poly.pdbx_strand_id
1 'polypeptide(L)'
;MCNVEEIADCGDILTLGRALFIPEKEDKTWLSKCSVSLSSCGNLLSVGYKKRLCFLTAQWISSIESNTYLVSWSGTLASDITSVLTLSICPSQQSSQNGPDWFCIVVGFQNGSIGFYTNTG
;
A
#
# COMPACT_ATOMS: atom_id res chain seq x y z
N MET A 1 -24.54 -7.28 -12.51
CA MET A 1 -24.67 -6.68 -11.15
C MET A 1 -23.26 -6.68 -10.57
N CYS A 2 -22.70 -5.52 -10.19
CA CYS A 2 -21.36 -5.46 -9.58
C CYS A 2 -21.49 -5.91 -8.12
N ASN A 3 -20.77 -6.96 -7.72
CA ASN A 3 -20.75 -7.42 -6.34
C ASN A 3 -19.57 -6.75 -5.63
N VAL A 4 -19.83 -6.15 -4.46
CA VAL A 4 -18.80 -5.52 -3.63
C VAL A 4 -18.54 -6.46 -2.46
N GLU A 5 -17.30 -6.87 -2.30
CA GLU A 5 -16.84 -7.72 -1.20
C GLU A 5 -15.78 -6.98 -0.38
N GLU A 6 -15.90 -7.03 0.94
CA GLU A 6 -14.89 -6.52 1.85
C GLU A 6 -13.85 -7.61 2.08
N ILE A 7 -12.61 -7.36 1.64
CA ILE A 7 -11.50 -8.33 1.73
C ILE A 7 -10.64 -8.13 2.98
N ALA A 8 -10.63 -6.91 3.53
CA ALA A 8 -9.87 -6.50 4.70
C ALA A 8 -10.23 -5.07 5.12
N ASP A 9 -10.02 -4.76 6.40
CA ASP A 9 -10.06 -3.38 6.91
C ASP A 9 -8.67 -2.72 6.90
N CYS A 10 -8.61 -1.40 7.06
CA CYS A 10 -7.37 -0.63 7.18
C CYS A 10 -6.89 -0.45 8.64
N GLY A 11 -7.36 -1.28 9.57
CA GLY A 11 -6.94 -1.30 10.97
C GLY A 11 -6.83 0.09 11.62
N ASP A 12 -5.65 0.39 12.16
CA ASP A 12 -5.35 1.68 12.76
C ASP A 12 -4.93 2.73 11.72
N ILE A 13 -5.91 3.49 11.26
CA ILE A 13 -5.71 4.59 10.31
C ILE A 13 -4.82 5.71 10.85
N LEU A 14 -4.70 5.85 12.19
CA LEU A 14 -3.78 6.81 12.80
C LEU A 14 -2.34 6.37 12.62
N THR A 15 -2.07 5.06 12.68
CA THR A 15 -0.74 4.52 12.38
C THR A 15 -0.36 4.76 10.92
N LEU A 16 -1.29 4.60 9.97
CA LEU A 16 -1.06 4.98 8.57
C LEU A 16 -0.79 6.50 8.44
N GLY A 17 -1.60 7.33 9.09
CA GLY A 17 -1.40 8.78 9.10
C GLY A 17 -0.03 9.19 9.65
N ARG A 18 0.43 8.55 10.73
CA ARG A 18 1.76 8.75 11.29
C ARG A 18 2.86 8.28 10.33
N ALA A 19 2.70 7.15 9.65
CA ALA A 19 3.67 6.68 8.65
C ALA A 19 3.81 7.66 7.47
N LEU A 20 2.71 8.34 7.10
CA LEU A 20 2.65 9.33 6.02
C LEU A 20 2.94 10.77 6.48
N PHE A 21 3.30 10.99 7.75
CA PHE A 21 3.52 12.32 8.33
C PHE A 21 2.34 13.27 8.09
N ILE A 22 1.12 12.77 8.27
CA ILE A 22 -0.09 13.59 8.22
C ILE A 22 -0.09 14.53 9.45
N PRO A 23 -0.18 15.86 9.26
CA PRO A 23 -0.31 16.78 10.38
C PRO A 23 -1.66 16.56 11.08
N GLU A 24 -1.62 16.20 12.37
CA GLU A 24 -2.78 15.76 13.17
C GLU A 24 -3.94 16.78 13.25
N LYS A 25 -3.70 18.06 12.92
CA LYS A 25 -4.68 19.15 13.10
C LYS A 25 -5.39 19.64 11.84
N GLU A 26 -4.92 19.33 10.64
CA GLU A 26 -5.28 20.18 9.48
C GLU A 26 -6.06 19.51 8.34
N ASP A 27 -6.08 18.17 8.25
CA ASP A 27 -6.63 17.56 7.04
C ASP A 27 -7.46 16.31 7.30
N LYS A 28 -8.76 16.48 7.55
CA LYS A 28 -9.68 15.32 7.65
C LYS A 28 -9.86 14.58 6.32
N THR A 29 -9.35 15.12 5.22
CA THR A 29 -9.51 14.59 3.86
C THR A 29 -8.21 14.01 3.30
N TRP A 30 -7.18 13.81 4.13
CA TRP A 30 -5.86 13.37 3.67
C TRP A 30 -5.91 12.07 2.87
N LEU A 31 -6.81 11.14 3.22
CA LEU A 31 -7.00 9.87 2.53
C LEU A 31 -7.39 10.04 1.05
N SER A 32 -8.23 11.03 0.72
CA SER A 32 -8.64 11.26 -0.67
C SER A 32 -7.55 11.91 -1.51
N LYS A 33 -6.48 12.40 -0.88
CA LYS A 33 -5.30 12.98 -1.53
C LYS A 33 -4.19 11.94 -1.74
N CYS A 34 -4.35 10.73 -1.19
CA CYS A 34 -3.39 9.66 -1.36
C CYS A 34 -3.49 9.03 -2.75
N SER A 35 -2.33 8.72 -3.33
CA SER A 35 -2.26 7.75 -4.44
C SER A 35 -2.23 6.35 -3.83
N VAL A 36 -3.15 5.48 -4.25
CA VAL A 36 -3.26 4.12 -3.69
C VAL A 36 -3.26 3.07 -4.79
N SER A 37 -2.63 1.92 -4.53
CA SER A 37 -2.71 0.78 -5.43
C SER A 37 -2.64 -0.54 -4.65
N LEU A 38 -3.67 -1.36 -4.85
CA LEU A 38 -3.74 -2.70 -4.28
C LEU A 38 -3.16 -3.71 -5.29
N SER A 39 -2.30 -4.60 -4.80
CA SER A 39 -1.81 -5.74 -5.58
C SER A 39 -2.95 -6.63 -6.07
N SER A 40 -2.79 -7.30 -7.21
CA SER A 40 -3.81 -8.19 -7.77
C SER A 40 -4.16 -9.40 -6.88
N CYS A 41 -3.29 -9.78 -5.95
CA CYS A 41 -3.55 -10.84 -4.96
C CYS A 41 -4.19 -10.32 -3.66
N GLY A 42 -4.38 -9.00 -3.51
CA GLY A 42 -4.95 -8.40 -2.30
C GLY A 42 -4.03 -8.35 -1.08
N ASN A 43 -2.79 -8.83 -1.15
CA ASN A 43 -1.91 -8.91 0.03
C ASN A 43 -1.10 -7.64 0.32
N LEU A 44 -0.86 -6.77 -0.68
CA LEU A 44 -0.05 -5.57 -0.52
C LEU A 44 -0.80 -4.33 -1.04
N LEU A 45 -0.99 -3.34 -0.17
CA LEU A 45 -1.55 -2.04 -0.48
C LEU A 45 -0.44 -0.99 -0.37
N SER A 46 -0.17 -0.29 -1.47
CA SER A 46 0.74 0.86 -1.46
C SER A 46 -0.05 2.16 -1.34
N VAL A 47 0.46 3.08 -0.53
CA VAL A 47 -0.15 4.38 -0.25
C VAL A 47 0.93 5.46 -0.33
N GLY A 48 0.76 6.39 -1.27
CA GLY A 48 1.63 7.56 -1.46
C GLY A 48 0.93 8.84 -1.04
N TYR A 49 1.63 9.71 -0.31
CA TYR A 49 1.17 11.05 0.06
C TYR A 49 2.35 12.03 0.06
N LYS A 50 2.31 13.05 -0.81
CA LYS A 50 3.47 13.94 -1.02
C LYS A 50 4.73 13.09 -1.29
N LYS A 51 5.81 13.28 -0.53
CA LYS A 51 7.04 12.49 -0.62
C LYS A 51 7.04 11.19 0.19
N ARG A 52 5.92 10.83 0.83
CA ARG A 52 5.85 9.67 1.74
C ARG A 52 5.22 8.49 1.03
N LEU A 53 5.91 7.37 1.05
CA LEU A 53 5.40 6.09 0.57
C LEU A 53 5.26 5.15 1.76
N CYS A 54 4.13 4.45 1.82
CA CYS A 54 3.82 3.47 2.86
C CYS A 54 3.29 2.20 2.21
N PHE A 55 3.70 1.05 2.73
CA PHE A 55 3.17 -0.25 2.36
C PHE A 55 2.39 -0.83 3.53
N LEU A 56 1.22 -1.38 3.23
CA LEU A 56 0.43 -2.15 4.17
C LEU A 56 0.27 -3.57 3.64
N THR A 57 0.50 -4.54 4.53
CA THR A 57 0.34 -5.96 4.21
C THR A 57 -0.89 -6.50 4.92
N ALA A 58 -1.71 -7.27 4.21
CA ALA A 58 -2.85 -7.96 4.80
C ALA A 58 -2.36 -9.02 5.80
N GLN A 59 -2.88 -8.97 7.02
CA GLN A 59 -2.61 -9.95 8.07
C GLN A 59 -3.92 -10.47 8.64
N TRP A 60 -4.00 -11.78 8.83
CA TRP A 60 -5.14 -12.40 9.49
C TRP A 60 -5.12 -12.10 11.00
N ILE A 61 -6.19 -11.52 11.51
CA ILE A 61 -6.35 -11.18 12.92
C ILE A 61 -7.38 -12.12 13.54
N SER A 62 -6.90 -13.12 14.29
CA SER A 62 -7.74 -14.18 14.85
C SER A 62 -8.86 -13.67 15.77
N SER A 63 -8.69 -12.51 16.43
CA SER A 63 -9.71 -11.95 17.33
C SER A 63 -10.94 -11.37 16.61
N ILE A 64 -10.80 -11.03 15.33
CA ILE A 64 -11.89 -10.48 14.50
C ILE A 64 -12.21 -11.38 13.29
N GLU A 65 -11.55 -12.55 13.21
CA GLU A 65 -11.69 -13.54 12.13
C GLU A 65 -11.69 -12.91 10.72
N SER A 66 -10.82 -11.92 10.52
CA SER A 66 -10.73 -11.16 9.27
C SER A 66 -9.31 -10.69 9.01
N ASN A 67 -9.05 -10.24 7.79
CA ASN A 67 -7.79 -9.62 7.42
C ASN A 67 -7.81 -8.12 7.75
N THR A 68 -6.68 -7.63 8.22
CA THR A 68 -6.41 -6.19 8.43
C THR A 68 -5.13 -5.80 7.70
N TYR A 69 -5.15 -4.66 7.03
CA TYR A 69 -3.94 -4.05 6.47
C TYR A 69 -3.14 -3.36 7.57
N LEU A 70 -1.94 -3.86 7.83
CA LEU A 70 -1.00 -3.27 8.78
C LEU A 70 0.22 -2.70 8.07
N VAL A 71 0.71 -1.55 8.54
CA VAL A 71 1.93 -0.92 8.00
C VAL A 71 3.10 -1.87 8.13
N SER A 72 3.69 -2.28 7.00
CA SER A 72 4.86 -3.15 6.94
C SER A 72 6.14 -2.37 6.61
N TRP A 73 6.02 -1.24 5.92
CA TRP A 73 7.15 -0.37 5.58
C TRP A 73 6.68 1.08 5.34
N SER A 74 7.55 2.06 5.61
CA SER A 74 7.34 3.43 5.16
C SER A 74 8.67 4.17 4.92
N GLY A 75 8.68 5.13 4.00
CA GLY A 75 9.87 5.87 3.63
C GLY A 75 9.59 7.24 3.02
N THR A 76 10.63 8.09 2.97
CA THR A 76 10.62 9.37 2.23
C THR A 76 11.31 9.18 0.88
N LEU A 77 10.66 9.61 -0.19
CA LEU A 77 11.21 9.63 -1.54
C LEU A 77 11.74 11.03 -1.89
N ALA A 78 12.52 11.12 -2.97
CA ALA A 78 13.17 12.37 -3.37
C ALA A 78 12.17 13.46 -3.83
N SER A 79 11.05 13.06 -4.43
CA SER A 79 10.07 13.93 -5.08
C SER A 79 8.64 13.57 -4.67
N ASP A 80 7.71 14.48 -4.92
CA ASP A 80 6.29 14.26 -4.62
C ASP A 80 5.71 13.19 -5.56
N ILE A 81 4.96 12.27 -4.97
CA ILE A 81 4.31 11.14 -5.63
C ILE A 81 3.04 11.64 -6.31
N THR A 82 2.87 11.27 -7.58
CA THR A 82 1.68 11.58 -8.38
C THR A 82 0.83 10.35 -8.69
N SER A 83 1.43 9.16 -8.68
CA SER A 83 0.75 7.90 -8.95
C SER A 83 1.54 6.73 -8.37
N VAL A 84 0.85 5.66 -8.01
CA VAL A 84 1.47 4.42 -7.54
C VAL A 84 0.78 3.22 -8.22
N LEU A 85 1.55 2.19 -8.56
CA LEU A 85 1.05 0.92 -9.08
C LEU A 85 1.76 -0.24 -8.37
N THR A 86 0.99 -1.15 -7.78
CA THR A 86 1.49 -2.35 -7.09
C THR A 86 1.31 -3.57 -7.99
N LEU A 87 2.41 -4.15 -8.45
CA LEU A 87 2.42 -5.33 -9.31
C LEU A 87 2.87 -6.55 -8.52
N SER A 88 2.03 -7.58 -8.50
CA SER A 88 2.41 -8.92 -8.02
C SER A 88 3.32 -9.58 -9.06
N ILE A 89 4.54 -9.93 -8.66
CA ILE A 89 5.47 -10.70 -9.49
C ILE A 89 5.45 -12.13 -8.98
N CYS A 90 4.69 -12.99 -9.68
CA CYS A 90 4.72 -14.43 -9.43
C CYS A 90 5.88 -15.04 -10.26
N PRO A 91 6.82 -15.76 -9.64
CA PRO A 91 7.74 -16.61 -10.40
C PRO A 91 6.91 -17.62 -11.21
N SER A 92 7.18 -17.73 -12.50
CA SER A 92 6.46 -18.63 -13.41
C SER A 92 6.60 -20.11 -13.04
N GLN A 93 7.49 -20.45 -12.10
CA GLN A 93 7.73 -21.80 -11.60
C GLN A 93 8.02 -21.81 -10.11
N GLN A 94 6.97 -21.78 -9.28
CA GLN A 94 6.85 -22.64 -8.11
C GLN A 94 5.43 -22.59 -7.56
N SER A 95 4.83 -23.77 -7.49
CA SER A 95 3.54 -24.05 -6.88
C SER A 95 3.71 -24.25 -5.36
N SER A 96 2.97 -23.50 -4.54
CA SER A 96 2.12 -24.03 -3.44
C SER A 96 1.83 -22.95 -2.37
N GLN A 97 0.54 -22.67 -2.17
CA GLN A 97 -0.10 -22.13 -0.95
C GLN A 97 0.19 -20.70 -0.46
N ASN A 98 1.27 -20.01 -0.86
CA ASN A 98 1.71 -18.79 -0.14
C ASN A 98 1.84 -17.51 -1.01
N GLY A 99 0.84 -17.14 -1.82
CA GLY A 99 0.81 -15.81 -2.48
C GLY A 99 2.02 -15.50 -3.39
N PRO A 100 2.16 -14.26 -3.91
CA PRO A 100 3.35 -13.87 -4.69
C PRO A 100 4.55 -13.61 -3.78
N ASP A 101 5.71 -14.13 -4.17
CA ASP A 101 6.97 -13.97 -3.42
C ASP A 101 7.53 -12.55 -3.52
N TRP A 102 7.29 -11.84 -4.63
CA TRP A 102 7.82 -10.50 -4.88
C TRP A 102 6.76 -9.53 -5.40
N PHE A 103 6.96 -8.26 -5.05
CA PHE A 103 6.16 -7.16 -5.55
C PHE A 103 7.06 -6.10 -6.17
N CYS A 104 6.62 -5.54 -7.28
CA CYS A 104 7.20 -4.33 -7.84
C CYS A 104 6.21 -3.17 -7.64
N ILE A 105 6.68 -2.13 -6.97
CA ILE A 105 5.92 -0.91 -6.76
C ILE A 105 6.49 0.14 -7.70
N VAL A 106 5.68 0.57 -8.66
CA VAL A 106 6.03 1.63 -9.61
C VAL A 106 5.47 2.94 -9.07
N VAL A 107 6.32 3.96 -8.96
CA VAL A 107 5.95 5.27 -8.41
C VAL A 107 6.22 6.33 -9.47
N GLY A 108 5.18 7.06 -9.85
CA GLY A 108 5.29 8.26 -10.66
C GLY A 108 5.58 9.47 -9.78
N PHE A 109 6.51 10.31 -10.21
CA PHE A 109 6.89 11.53 -9.50
C PHE A 109 6.49 12.79 -10.26
N GLN A 110 6.29 13.89 -9.53
CA GLN A 110 5.90 15.18 -10.10
C GLN A 110 6.94 15.77 -11.06
N ASN A 111 8.21 15.41 -10.90
CA ASN A 111 9.30 15.82 -11.81
C ASN A 111 9.34 15.01 -13.13
N GLY A 112 8.38 14.10 -13.35
CA GLY A 112 8.27 13.26 -14.55
C GLY A 112 9.09 11.97 -14.51
N SER A 113 9.88 11.73 -13.46
CA SER A 113 10.61 10.47 -13.28
C SER A 113 9.71 9.34 -12.75
N ILE A 114 10.17 8.10 -12.93
CA ILE A 114 9.52 6.89 -12.40
C ILE A 114 10.52 6.16 -11.50
N GLY A 115 10.09 5.76 -10.31
CA GLY A 115 10.84 4.91 -9.40
C GLY A 115 10.27 3.50 -9.35
N PHE A 116 11.15 2.53 -9.13
CA PHE A 116 10.79 1.13 -8.94
C PHE A 116 11.29 0.69 -7.56
N TYR A 117 10.37 0.15 -6.77
CA TYR A 117 10.60 -0.25 -5.39
C TYR A 117 10.14 -1.69 -5.19
N THR A 118 10.60 -2.28 -4.10
CA THR A 118 10.16 -3.61 -3.65
C THR A 118 9.30 -3.46 -2.40
N ASN A 119 8.68 -4.54 -1.93
CA ASN A 119 7.91 -4.53 -0.68
C ASN A 119 8.76 -4.20 0.57
N THR A 120 10.08 -4.12 0.44
CA THR A 120 11.02 -3.73 1.51
C THR A 120 11.56 -2.31 1.37
N GLY A 121 11.09 -1.52 0.39
CA GLY A 121 11.62 -0.21 0.04
C GLY A 121 12.60 -0.31 -1.11
#